data_AF-A0A2N2XMX3-F1
#
_entry.id   AF-A0A2N2XMX3-F1
#
_cell.length_a   1.000
_cell.length_b   1.000
_cell.length_c   1.000
_cell.angle_alpha   90.00
_cell.angle_beta   90.00
_cell.angle_gamma   90.00
#
_symmetry.space_group_name_H-M   'P 1'
#
loop_
_entity.id
_entity.type
_entity.pdbx_description
1 polymer ?
#
loop_
_entity_poly.entity_id
_entity_poly.type
_entity_poly.pdbx_seq_one_letter_code
_entity_poly.pdbx_strand_id
1 'polypeptide(L)'
;MPVNTNTMKNVIIIFSILLFGCRSANQQNEKIISPSKKYYLTTTVNASDNSKGDAEVVIHLYSTSGQLKFSLNTHAGDFSKWAVGWDKINDTVILFSSDIGTYAWQIEMDSLTSITLNDNLMQVAKEIKINKFSNNP
;
A
#
# COMPACT_ATOMS: atom_id res chain seq x y z
N MET A 1 -45.89 26.82 56.06
CA MET A 1 -45.71 27.93 55.10
C MET A 1 -44.27 28.43 55.19
N PRO A 2 -43.51 28.69 54.11
CA PRO A 2 -43.30 27.90 52.90
C PRO A 2 -42.01 27.06 52.97
N VAL A 3 -42.01 25.92 52.26
CA VAL A 3 -40.82 25.17 51.88
C VAL A 3 -40.20 25.89 50.69
N ASN A 4 -38.92 26.26 50.76
CA ASN A 4 -38.21 26.80 49.61
C ASN A 4 -37.06 25.86 49.22
N THR A 5 -37.23 25.32 48.03
CA THR A 5 -36.38 24.44 47.24
C THR A 5 -35.12 25.18 46.79
N ASN A 6 -33.96 24.51 46.84
CA ASN A 6 -32.97 24.64 45.76
C ASN A 6 -32.16 23.34 45.69
N THR A 7 -32.63 22.49 44.78
CA THR A 7 -31.96 21.35 44.18
C THR A 7 -30.58 21.79 43.66
N MET A 8 -29.51 21.42 44.36
CA MET A 8 -28.16 21.52 43.81
C MET A 8 -28.05 20.54 42.63
N LYS A 9 -28.05 21.11 41.44
CA LYS A 9 -27.91 20.42 40.16
C LYS A 9 -26.58 19.70 40.09
N ASN A 10 -26.67 18.39 39.84
CA ASN A 10 -25.66 17.48 39.32
C ASN A 10 -24.45 18.16 38.65
N VAL A 11 -23.27 17.94 39.23
CA VAL A 11 -22.00 18.14 38.54
C VAL A 11 -21.25 16.81 38.61
N ILE A 12 -21.64 15.88 37.74
CA ILE A 12 -20.83 14.70 37.43
C ILE A 12 -19.99 15.10 36.22
N ILE A 13 -18.74 15.48 36.46
CA ILE A 13 -17.76 15.75 35.41
C ILE A 13 -17.35 14.39 34.85
N ILE A 14 -18.04 13.94 33.81
CA ILE A 14 -17.62 12.79 33.01
C ILE A 14 -16.43 13.26 32.17
N PHE A 15 -15.23 13.09 32.71
CA PHE A 15 -13.97 13.22 31.99
C PHE A 15 -13.83 11.99 31.08
N SER A 16 -14.65 11.94 30.02
CA SER A 16 -14.50 10.99 28.92
C SER A 16 -13.26 11.39 28.14
N ILE A 17 -12.10 10.94 28.65
CA ILE A 17 -10.85 10.91 27.92
C ILE A 17 -11.12 10.15 26.63
N LEU A 18 -11.18 10.92 25.55
CA LEU A 18 -11.09 10.44 24.19
C LEU A 18 -9.87 9.54 24.15
N LEU A 19 -10.12 8.23 24.17
CA LEU A 19 -9.18 7.25 23.67
C LEU A 19 -9.01 7.58 22.19
N PHE A 20 -8.11 8.54 21.91
CA PHE A 20 -7.34 8.57 20.68
C PHE A 20 -6.54 7.29 20.67
N GLY A 21 -7.23 6.18 20.38
CA GLY A 21 -6.59 5.02 19.82
C GLY A 21 -5.92 5.53 18.57
N CYS A 22 -4.61 5.79 18.65
CA CYS A 22 -3.73 5.60 17.52
C CYS A 22 -4.01 4.17 17.06
N ARG A 23 -4.95 4.03 16.13
CA ARG A 23 -4.96 2.90 15.23
C ARG A 23 -3.69 3.11 14.43
N SER A 24 -2.57 2.56 14.92
CA SER A 24 -1.46 2.22 14.05
C SER A 24 -2.12 1.40 12.95
N ALA A 25 -2.33 2.02 11.80
CA ALA A 25 -2.82 1.37 10.62
C ALA A 25 -1.76 0.32 10.33
N ASN A 26 -1.98 -0.88 10.87
CA ASN A 26 -1.32 -2.07 10.43
C ASN A 26 -1.87 -2.23 9.01
N GLN A 27 -1.25 -1.51 8.07
CA GLN A 27 -1.54 -1.58 6.65
C GLN A 27 -1.25 -3.03 6.29
N GLN A 28 -2.28 -3.88 6.39
CA GLN A 28 -2.25 -5.18 5.79
C GLN A 28 -1.98 -4.90 4.31
N ASN A 29 -0.74 -5.17 3.90
CA ASN A 29 -0.26 -4.98 2.55
C ASN A 29 -1.28 -5.59 1.60
N GLU A 30 -1.92 -4.74 0.80
CA GLU A 30 -3.03 -5.12 -0.05
C GLU A 30 -2.59 -6.28 -0.95
N LYS A 31 -3.37 -7.37 -0.95
CA LYS A 31 -3.12 -8.50 -1.84
C LYS A 31 -3.70 -8.16 -3.21
N ILE A 32 -2.82 -7.99 -4.19
CA ILE A 32 -3.22 -7.68 -5.57
C ILE A 32 -3.13 -8.97 -6.40
N ILE A 33 -4.27 -9.57 -6.74
CA ILE A 33 -4.34 -10.85 -7.47
C ILE A 33 -4.00 -10.66 -8.96
N SER A 34 -3.21 -11.57 -9.54
CA SER A 34 -2.84 -11.52 -10.95
C SER A 34 -3.99 -11.90 -11.88
N PRO A 35 -4.00 -11.45 -13.15
CA PRO A 35 -5.03 -11.83 -14.13
C PRO A 35 -5.21 -13.34 -14.28
N SER A 36 -4.11 -14.11 -14.29
CA SER A 36 -4.18 -15.57 -14.40
C SER A 36 -4.66 -16.28 -13.12
N LYS A 37 -4.75 -15.55 -12.00
CA LYS A 37 -5.05 -16.07 -10.65
C LYS A 37 -4.05 -17.12 -10.15
N LYS A 38 -2.85 -17.17 -10.74
CA LYS A 38 -1.75 -18.03 -10.27
C LYS A 38 -0.89 -17.33 -9.23
N TYR A 39 -0.90 -16.00 -9.23
CA TYR A 39 -0.04 -15.19 -8.38
C TYR A 39 -0.81 -14.08 -7.66
N TYR A 40 -0.19 -13.54 -6.61
CA TYR A 40 -0.58 -12.27 -6.03
C TYR A 40 0.65 -11.48 -5.57
N LEU A 41 0.51 -10.15 -5.57
CA LEU A 41 1.52 -9.24 -5.04
C LEU A 41 1.14 -8.82 -3.63
N THR A 42 2.16 -8.58 -2.81
CA THR A 42 2.10 -7.66 -1.69
C THR A 42 3.29 -6.70 -1.78
N THR A 43 3.25 -5.61 -1.04
CA THR A 43 4.37 -4.67 -0.93
C THR A 43 4.78 -4.51 0.51
N THR A 44 6.05 -4.41 0.83
CA THR A 44 6.52 -3.92 2.14
C THR A 44 7.40 -2.71 1.95
N VAL A 45 7.72 -2.04 3.05
CA VAL A 45 8.72 -0.98 3.08
C VAL A 45 9.90 -1.52 3.88
N ASN A 46 11.06 -1.61 3.23
CA ASN A 46 12.29 -1.94 3.91
C ASN A 46 12.85 -0.66 4.51
N ALA A 47 12.60 -0.44 5.80
CA ALA A 47 13.28 0.61 6.55
C ALA A 47 14.76 0.20 6.64
N SER A 48 15.64 0.88 5.90
CA SER A 48 17.06 0.56 6.01
C SER A 48 17.53 0.88 7.44
N ASP A 49 18.15 -0.09 8.12
CA ASP A 49 18.77 0.10 9.45
C ASP A 49 19.96 1.08 9.40
N ASN A 50 20.34 1.52 8.21
CA ASN A 50 21.43 2.44 8.00
C ASN A 50 20.90 3.86 8.08
N SER A 51 21.47 4.65 8.99
CA SER A 51 21.25 6.08 9.27
C SER A 51 21.32 7.06 8.06
N LYS A 52 21.33 6.55 6.82
CA LYS A 52 21.47 7.30 5.56
C LYS A 52 20.63 6.77 4.38
N GLY A 53 19.89 5.67 4.52
CA GLY A 53 19.11 5.09 3.40
C GLY A 53 17.62 5.37 3.55
N ASP A 54 17.01 5.96 2.52
CA ASP A 54 15.56 6.14 2.47
C ASP A 54 14.85 4.78 2.57
N ALA A 55 13.67 4.76 3.18
CA ALA A 55 12.86 3.56 3.25
C ALA A 55 12.40 3.18 1.85
N GLU A 56 12.67 1.96 1.39
CA GLU A 56 12.43 1.55 0.00
C GLU A 56 11.27 0.56 -0.13
N VAL A 57 10.49 0.68 -1.20
CA VAL A 57 9.38 -0.21 -1.50
C VAL A 57 9.90 -1.54 -2.04
N VAL A 58 9.47 -2.63 -1.42
CA VAL A 58 9.76 -4.00 -1.84
C VAL A 58 8.48 -4.65 -2.34
N ILE A 59 8.51 -5.22 -3.55
CA ILE A 59 7.42 -6.02 -4.11
C ILE A 59 7.68 -7.49 -3.80
N HIS A 60 6.69 -8.16 -3.22
CA HIS A 60 6.71 -9.61 -2.99
C HIS A 60 5.74 -10.29 -3.94
N LEU A 61 6.24 -11.27 -4.69
CA LEU A 61 5.45 -12.13 -5.55
C LEU A 61 5.20 -13.47 -4.84
N TYR A 62 3.93 -13.82 -4.68
CA TYR A 62 3.52 -15.12 -4.15
C TYR A 62 2.76 -15.90 -5.21
N SER A 63 2.86 -17.22 -5.15
CA SER A 63 1.85 -18.09 -5.75
C SER A 63 0.57 -18.07 -4.91
N THR A 64 -0.58 -18.40 -5.51
CA THR A 64 -1.86 -18.43 -4.77
C THR A 64 -1.95 -19.49 -3.67
N SER A 65 -1.04 -20.48 -3.63
CA SER A 65 -0.90 -21.38 -2.48
C SER A 65 -0.20 -20.73 -1.28
N GLY A 66 0.29 -19.50 -1.41
CA GLY A 66 0.97 -18.74 -0.36
C GLY A 66 2.49 -18.90 -0.36
N GLN A 67 3.07 -19.68 -1.28
CA GLN A 67 4.52 -19.77 -1.42
C GLN A 67 5.08 -18.47 -1.99
N LEU A 68 6.02 -17.83 -1.27
CA LEU A 68 6.81 -16.72 -1.78
C LEU A 68 7.67 -17.23 -2.95
N LYS A 69 7.55 -16.57 -4.11
CA LYS A 69 8.33 -16.86 -5.31
C LYS A 69 9.55 -15.96 -5.38
N PHE A 70 9.36 -14.66 -5.17
CA PHE A 70 10.44 -13.68 -5.25
C PHE A 70 10.12 -12.40 -4.47
N SER A 71 11.17 -11.65 -4.12
CA SER A 71 11.09 -10.31 -3.54
C SER A 71 11.99 -9.36 -4.33
N LEU A 72 11.43 -8.25 -4.83
CA LEU A 72 12.13 -7.24 -5.61
C LEU A 72 12.22 -5.94 -4.80
N ASN A 73 13.43 -5.50 -4.47
CA ASN A 73 13.61 -4.11 -4.05
C ASN A 73 13.48 -3.21 -5.29
N THR A 74 12.52 -2.29 -5.26
CA THR A 74 12.24 -1.41 -6.39
C THR A 74 13.17 -0.21 -6.44
N HIS A 75 13.82 0.13 -5.31
CA HIS A 75 14.53 1.40 -5.07
C HIS A 75 13.63 2.64 -5.16
N ALA A 76 12.30 2.48 -5.20
CA ALA A 76 11.39 3.59 -5.03
C ALA A 76 11.35 3.95 -3.54
N GLY A 77 11.56 5.24 -3.22
CA GLY A 77 11.44 5.73 -1.86
C GLY A 77 9.98 5.69 -1.41
N ASP A 78 9.74 5.22 -0.20
CA ASP A 78 8.39 5.13 0.37
C ASP A 78 7.77 6.52 0.63
N PHE A 79 8.61 7.55 0.75
CA PHE A 79 8.18 8.95 0.83
C PHE A 79 7.70 9.51 -0.52
N SER A 80 7.95 8.82 -1.63
CA SER A 80 7.51 9.21 -2.98
C SER A 80 6.12 8.67 -3.29
N LYS A 81 5.46 9.22 -4.31
CA LYS A 81 4.20 8.66 -4.80
C LYS A 81 4.50 7.42 -5.65
N TRP A 82 4.19 6.25 -5.10
CA TRP A 82 4.34 4.99 -5.81
C TRP A 82 3.03 4.19 -5.84
N ALA A 83 2.84 3.37 -6.87
CA ALA A 83 1.71 2.46 -7.01
C ALA A 83 2.12 1.20 -7.78
N VAL A 84 1.65 0.04 -7.34
CA VAL A 84 1.98 -1.26 -7.94
C VAL A 84 0.68 -1.94 -8.35
N GLY A 85 0.72 -2.67 -9.46
CA GLY A 85 -0.41 -3.46 -9.93
C GLY A 85 -0.01 -4.42 -11.05
N TRP A 86 -1.01 -5.02 -11.67
CA TRP A 86 -0.84 -5.90 -12.82
C TRP A 86 -1.28 -5.21 -14.11
N ASP A 87 -0.69 -5.62 -15.24
CA ASP A 87 -1.34 -5.51 -16.53
C ASP A 87 -2.73 -6.18 -16.50
N LYS A 88 -3.66 -5.70 -17.33
CA LYS A 88 -5.04 -6.20 -17.34
C LYS A 88 -5.17 -7.60 -17.92
N ILE A 89 -4.24 -7.99 -18.80
CA ILE A 89 -4.36 -9.19 -19.63
C ILE A 89 -3.33 -10.22 -19.22
N ASN A 90 -2.08 -9.81 -19.03
CA ASN A 90 -0.95 -10.68 -18.75
C ASN A 90 -0.52 -10.58 -17.30
N ASP A 91 0.18 -11.59 -16.80
CA ASP A 91 0.86 -11.52 -15.50
C ASP A 91 2.14 -10.68 -15.59
N THR A 92 1.97 -9.40 -15.96
CA THR A 92 3.03 -8.39 -15.97
C THR A 92 2.82 -7.47 -14.76
N VAL A 93 3.83 -7.39 -13.90
CA VAL A 93 3.86 -6.46 -12.77
C VAL A 93 4.22 -5.08 -13.29
N ILE A 94 3.52 -4.05 -12.83
CA ILE A 94 3.76 -2.65 -13.21
C ILE A 94 3.95 -1.85 -11.93
N LEU A 95 5.03 -1.06 -11.87
CA LEU A 95 5.30 -0.06 -10.85
C LEU A 95 5.25 1.32 -11.49
N PHE A 96 4.47 2.21 -10.92
CA PHE A 96 4.64 3.65 -11.07
C PHE A 96 5.36 4.19 -9.83
N SER A 97 6.39 5.01 -10.02
CA SER A 97 6.96 5.85 -8.97
C SER A 97 7.26 7.27 -9.48
N SER A 98 7.08 8.27 -8.62
CA SER A 98 7.39 9.67 -8.96
C SER A 98 8.88 10.01 -8.94
N ASP A 99 9.71 9.21 -8.25
CA ASP A 99 11.15 9.46 -8.10
C ASP A 99 12.01 8.68 -9.12
N ILE A 100 11.74 7.39 -9.29
CA ILE A 100 12.51 6.50 -10.17
C ILE A 100 11.83 6.25 -11.52
N GLY A 101 10.57 6.68 -11.67
CA GLY A 101 9.80 6.49 -12.91
C GLY A 101 8.94 5.22 -12.91
N THR A 102 8.59 4.76 -14.11
CA THR A 102 7.72 3.59 -14.30
C THR A 102 8.54 2.40 -14.76
N TYR A 103 8.19 1.22 -14.25
CA TYR A 103 8.84 -0.05 -14.58
C TYR A 103 7.80 -1.15 -14.77
N ALA A 104 8.15 -2.16 -15.56
CA ALA A 104 7.33 -3.35 -15.74
C ALA A 104 8.19 -4.61 -15.77
N TRP A 105 7.64 -5.70 -15.26
CA TRP A 105 8.30 -7.00 -15.21
C TRP A 105 7.35 -8.13 -15.61
N GLN A 106 7.83 -9.07 -16.40
CA GLN A 106 7.14 -10.32 -16.68
C GLN A 106 7.62 -11.43 -15.76
N ILE A 107 6.71 -12.34 -15.43
CA ILE A 107 7.05 -13.56 -14.69
C ILE A 107 7.61 -14.58 -15.68
N GLU A 108 8.89 -14.91 -15.55
CA GLU A 108 9.56 -15.93 -16.34
C GLU A 108 10.28 -16.91 -15.40
N MET A 109 9.94 -18.19 -15.47
CA MET A 109 10.62 -19.26 -14.72
C MET A 109 10.86 -18.92 -13.23
N ASP A 110 9.79 -18.50 -12.54
CA ASP A 110 9.80 -18.06 -11.14
C ASP A 110 10.63 -16.78 -10.83
N SER A 111 11.00 -16.00 -11.84
CA SER A 111 11.70 -14.70 -11.71
C SER A 111 10.91 -13.54 -12.34
N LEU A 112 11.25 -12.31 -11.95
CA LEU A 112 10.72 -11.10 -12.57
C LEU A 112 11.76 -10.53 -13.56
N THR A 113 11.50 -10.68 -14.86
CA THR A 113 12.35 -10.13 -15.91
C THR A 113 11.85 -8.73 -16.28
N SER A 114 12.73 -7.73 -16.23
CA SER A 114 12.40 -6.35 -16.64
C SER A 114 12.07 -6.31 -18.13
N ILE A 115 11.00 -5.61 -18.48
CA ILE A 115 10.58 -5.43 -19.87
C ILE A 115 10.48 -3.96 -20.24
N THR A 116 10.63 -3.66 -21.53
CA THR A 116 10.43 -2.31 -22.05
C THR A 116 8.96 -1.91 -21.95
N LEU A 117 8.70 -0.72 -21.41
CA LEU A 117 7.37 -0.13 -21.39
C LEU A 117 6.95 0.28 -22.81
N ASN A 118 5.81 -0.22 -23.24
CA ASN A 118 5.09 0.27 -24.40
C ASN A 118 3.94 1.20 -23.96
N ASP A 119 3.26 1.82 -24.93
CA ASP A 119 2.19 2.78 -24.65
C ASP A 119 1.04 2.17 -23.84
N ASN A 120 0.71 0.89 -24.07
CA ASN A 120 -0.32 0.19 -23.31
C ASN A 120 0.07 0.04 -21.84
N LEU A 121 1.29 -0.45 -21.55
CA LEU A 121 1.77 -0.59 -20.17
C LEU A 121 1.89 0.76 -19.46
N MET A 122 2.29 1.82 -20.20
CA MET A 122 2.32 3.18 -19.68
C MET A 122 0.92 3.70 -19.33
N GLN A 123 -0.09 3.37 -20.15
CA GLN A 123 -1.48 3.70 -19.85
C GLN A 123 -1.97 2.98 -18.59
N VAL A 124 -1.69 1.67 -18.47
CA VAL A 124 -2.04 0.90 -17.26
C VAL A 124 -1.36 1.48 -16.02
N ALA A 125 -0.08 1.87 -16.10
CA ALA A 125 0.61 2.53 -14.99
C ALA A 125 -0.08 3.83 -14.53
N LYS A 126 -0.59 4.64 -15.47
CA LYS A 126 -1.37 5.85 -15.16
C LYS A 126 -2.68 5.50 -14.44
N GLU A 127 -3.37 4.46 -14.90
CA GLU A 127 -4.61 4.00 -14.26
C GLU A 127 -4.35 3.48 -12.84
N ILE A 128 -3.30 2.67 -12.65
CA ILE A 128 -2.87 2.17 -11.32
C ILE A 128 -2.60 3.36 -10.37
N LYS A 129 -1.85 4.37 -10.85
CA LYS A 129 -1.60 5.60 -10.09
C LYS A 129 -2.89 6.31 -9.70
N ILE A 130 -3.79 6.54 -10.68
CA ILE A 130 -5.07 7.23 -10.44
C ILE A 130 -5.89 6.45 -9.41
N ASN A 131 -6.01 5.14 -9.57
CA ASN A 131 -6.81 4.32 -8.65
C ASN A 131 -6.29 4.36 -7.21
N LYS A 132 -4.96 4.36 -7.00
CA LYS A 132 -4.37 4.43 -5.65
C LYS A 132 -4.55 5.80 -4.99
N PHE A 133 -4.47 6.89 -5.75
CA PHE A 133 -4.43 8.26 -5.20
C PHE A 133 -5.71 9.09 -5.39
N SER A 134 -6.66 8.65 -6.21
CA SER A 134 -7.95 9.33 -6.39
C SER A 134 -9.07 8.79 -5.52
N ASN A 135 -8.93 7.56 -4.99
CA ASN A 135 -9.90 6.94 -4.10
C ASN A 135 -9.61 7.15 -2.61
N ASN A 136 -8.51 7.85 -2.26
CA ASN A 136 -8.15 8.24 -0.90
C ASN A 136 -7.92 9.77 -0.85
N PRO A 137 -8.97 10.57 -0.63
CA PRO A 137 -8.83 12.01 -0.41
C PRO A 137 -8.13 12.35 0.92
#